data_AF-A0AAV2SEI0-F1
#
_entry.id   AF-A0AAV2SEI0-F1
#
_cell.length_a   1.000
_cell.length_b   1.000
_cell.length_c   1.000
_cell.angle_alpha   90.00
_cell.angle_beta   90.00
_cell.angle_gamma   90.00
#
_symmetry.space_group_name_H-M   'P 1'
#
loop_
_entity.id
_entity.type
_entity.pdbx_description
1 polymer ?
#
loop_
_entity_poly.entity_id
_entity_poly.type
_entity_poly.pdbx_seq_one_letter_code
_entity_poly.pdbx_strand_id
1 'polypeptide(L)'
;GQSGKWSAGCGHHGNEVRPIHHLCHNSSEGVRSEVDFLINDCNKRMAQVMYQTIVIVYYTTLIPCFFVPSSLHYDVSWVTCHTLFVATTCFLWHLLYCYPAKYCDVLHQSALHLGGWARVEGRSSHAPYNSWNAAILWPQGALVKHTRELYRAEGITNAAEPGNTTHSRLYALFSDPSRPLLVCVWVCVCCVLLHLVLLASLHQWHQLLATALVLGAAYAALYHLFRDYLIVRKVYQNEQQIQDRVVS
;
A
#
# COMPACT_ATOMS: atom_id res chain seq x y z
N GLY A 1 15.96 -35.61 43.87
CA GLY A 1 17.19 -34.80 43.85
C GLY A 1 17.55 -34.48 42.41
N GLN A 2 18.15 -33.31 42.21
CA GLN A 2 18.57 -32.69 40.94
C GLN A 2 17.44 -32.12 40.06
N SER A 3 17.56 -30.95 39.46
CA SER A 3 18.40 -29.78 39.67
C SER A 3 17.83 -28.72 38.72
N GLY A 4 17.50 -27.53 39.22
CA GLY A 4 17.33 -26.38 38.34
C GLY A 4 18.67 -25.91 37.77
N LYS A 5 18.64 -25.23 36.63
CA LYS A 5 19.22 -23.89 36.45
C LYS A 5 18.95 -23.36 35.05
N TRP A 6 18.33 -22.19 35.04
CA TRP A 6 18.24 -21.26 33.93
C TRP A 6 19.64 -20.68 33.64
N SER A 7 19.95 -20.52 32.35
CA SER A 7 20.87 -19.48 31.86
C SER A 7 20.75 -19.38 30.34
N ALA A 8 19.99 -18.39 29.87
CA ALA A 8 20.09 -17.89 28.50
C ALA A 8 20.37 -16.39 28.61
N GLY A 9 21.67 -16.06 28.56
CA GLY A 9 22.17 -14.69 28.54
C GLY A 9 22.68 -14.34 27.15
N CYS A 10 22.07 -13.30 26.59
CA CYS A 10 22.62 -12.27 25.71
C CYS A 10 23.30 -12.63 24.38
N GLY A 11 22.73 -12.06 23.32
CA GLY A 11 23.46 -11.04 22.58
C GLY A 11 23.94 -11.43 21.19
N HIS A 12 23.02 -11.45 20.22
CA HIS A 12 23.37 -11.11 18.85
C HIS A 12 22.30 -10.17 18.27
N HIS A 13 22.65 -8.89 18.16
CA HIS A 13 22.03 -7.94 17.23
C HIS A 13 22.39 -8.37 15.80
N GLY A 14 21.78 -9.45 15.33
CA GLY A 14 21.59 -9.67 13.90
C GLY A 14 20.38 -8.85 13.50
N ASN A 15 20.49 -8.07 12.42
CA ASN A 15 19.33 -7.62 11.66
C ASN A 15 18.60 -8.89 11.17
N GLU A 16 17.78 -9.48 12.04
CA GLU A 16 16.87 -10.54 11.65
C GLU A 16 15.88 -9.88 10.71
N VAL A 17 16.06 -10.11 9.41
CA VAL A 17 15.03 -9.88 8.40
C VAL A 17 13.91 -10.84 8.77
N ARG A 18 13.05 -10.44 9.71
CA ARG A 18 11.87 -11.21 10.06
C ARG A 18 11.06 -11.33 8.78
N PRO A 19 10.81 -12.55 8.28
CA PRO A 19 9.94 -12.69 7.12
C PRO A 19 8.61 -12.03 7.49
N ILE A 20 8.17 -11.08 6.66
CA ILE A 20 6.90 -10.41 6.84
C ILE A 20 5.83 -11.49 6.61
N HIS A 21 5.34 -12.03 7.71
CA HIS A 21 4.30 -13.02 7.77
C HIS A 21 3.28 -12.49 8.76
N HIS A 22 2.02 -12.54 8.35
CA HIS A 22 0.93 -12.20 9.23
C HIS A 22 0.91 -13.18 10.41
N LEU A 23 1.09 -12.69 11.63
CA LEU A 23 1.02 -13.53 12.83
C LEU A 23 -0.41 -13.48 13.35
N CYS A 24 -1.15 -14.59 13.25
CA CYS A 24 -2.50 -14.67 13.85
C CYS A 24 -2.40 -14.57 15.38
N HIS A 25 -2.33 -13.35 15.89
CA HIS A 25 -2.32 -13.06 17.31
C HIS A 25 -3.76 -13.14 17.84
N ASN A 26 -3.96 -13.98 18.85
CA ASN A 26 -5.23 -14.05 19.58
C ASN A 26 -5.39 -12.91 20.61
N SER A 27 -4.40 -12.04 20.74
CA SER A 27 -4.43 -10.87 21.62
C SER A 27 -4.58 -9.58 20.81
N SER A 28 -5.48 -8.71 21.28
CA SER A 28 -5.72 -7.38 20.70
C SER A 28 -4.48 -6.48 20.69
N GLU A 29 -3.64 -6.58 21.73
CA GLU A 29 -2.36 -5.86 21.80
C GLU A 29 -1.35 -6.36 20.77
N GLY A 30 -1.28 -7.68 20.53
CA GLY A 30 -0.42 -8.27 19.51
C GLY A 30 -0.76 -7.76 18.11
N VAL A 31 -2.05 -7.80 17.75
CA VAL A 31 -2.55 -7.30 16.45
C VAL A 31 -2.22 -5.81 16.25
N ARG A 32 -2.38 -4.97 17.28
CA ARG A 32 -2.02 -3.55 17.17
C ARG A 32 -0.52 -3.35 16.97
N SER A 33 0.32 -4.05 17.72
CA SER A 33 1.78 -3.93 17.60
C SER A 33 2.30 -4.38 16.22
N GLU A 34 1.69 -5.42 15.65
CA GLU A 34 1.98 -5.89 14.29
C GLU A 34 1.58 -4.84 13.25
N VAL A 35 0.37 -4.28 13.39
CA VAL A 35 -0.13 -3.21 12.52
C VAL A 35 0.76 -1.97 12.57
N ASP A 36 1.19 -1.53 13.75
CA ASP A 36 2.11 -0.41 13.92
C ASP A 36 3.45 -0.66 13.22
N PHE A 37 3.97 -1.88 13.35
CA PHE A 37 5.17 -2.30 12.63
C PHE A 37 4.97 -2.25 11.10
N LEU A 38 3.86 -2.78 10.60
CA LEU A 38 3.54 -2.81 9.17
C LEU A 38 3.32 -1.42 8.59
N ILE A 39 2.68 -0.51 9.32
CA ILE A 39 2.52 0.89 8.91
C ILE A 39 3.89 1.56 8.77
N ASN A 40 4.77 1.37 9.76
CA ASN A 40 6.13 1.92 9.72
C ASN A 40 6.94 1.35 8.54
N ASP A 41 6.86 0.04 8.30
CA ASP A 41 7.51 -0.60 7.14
C ASP A 41 6.94 -0.09 5.81
N CYS A 42 5.61 0.05 5.70
CA CYS A 42 4.95 0.61 4.52
C CYS A 42 5.41 2.05 4.24
N ASN A 43 5.51 2.89 5.27
CA ASN A 43 6.01 4.25 5.14
C ASN A 43 7.48 4.29 4.69
N LYS A 44 8.32 3.40 5.23
CA LYS A 44 9.73 3.27 4.81
C LYS A 44 9.86 2.82 3.35
N ARG A 45 9.05 1.84 2.92
CA ARG A 45 8.98 1.40 1.52
C ARG A 45 8.54 2.52 0.60
N MET A 46 7.50 3.28 0.97
CA MET A 46 7.07 4.44 0.19
C MET A 46 8.17 5.51 0.11
N ALA A 47 8.84 5.82 1.21
CA ALA A 47 9.97 6.75 1.22
C ALA A 47 11.12 6.26 0.32
N GLN A 48 11.41 4.96 0.32
CA GLN A 48 12.39 4.35 -0.58
C GLN A 48 11.96 4.49 -2.05
N VAL A 49 10.70 4.23 -2.39
CA VAL A 49 10.16 4.42 -3.75
C VAL A 49 10.37 5.86 -4.22
N MET A 50 10.03 6.84 -3.38
CA MET A 50 10.20 8.25 -3.69
C MET A 50 11.67 8.61 -3.90
N TYR A 51 12.55 8.20 -2.98
CA TYR A 51 13.98 8.46 -3.06
C TYR A 51 14.60 7.88 -4.34
N GLN A 52 14.35 6.61 -4.64
CA GLN A 52 14.89 5.95 -5.82
C GLN A 52 14.39 6.59 -7.12
N THR A 53 13.10 6.98 -7.16
CA THR A 53 12.54 7.69 -8.31
C THR A 53 13.24 9.03 -8.53
N ILE A 54 13.40 9.84 -7.47
CA ILE A 54 14.06 11.16 -7.55
C ILE A 54 15.50 11.00 -8.05
N VAL A 55 16.25 10.06 -7.48
CA VAL A 55 17.63 9.77 -7.88
C VAL A 55 17.70 9.41 -9.37
N ILE A 56 16.88 8.49 -9.84
CA ILE A 56 16.89 8.07 -11.25
C ILE A 56 16.53 9.24 -12.16
N VAL A 57 15.48 9.99 -11.86
CA VAL A 57 15.06 11.15 -12.66
C VAL A 57 16.17 12.20 -12.72
N TYR A 58 16.83 12.46 -11.60
CA TYR A 58 17.95 13.39 -11.52
C TYR A 58 19.10 12.97 -12.45
N TYR A 59 19.56 11.73 -12.34
CA TYR A 59 20.69 11.24 -13.14
C TYR A 59 20.35 11.04 -14.63
N THR A 60 19.12 10.67 -14.96
CA THR A 60 18.74 10.35 -16.34
C THR A 60 18.25 11.55 -17.15
N THR A 61 17.65 12.56 -16.50
CA THR A 61 17.01 13.68 -17.21
C THR A 61 17.57 15.05 -16.85
N LEU A 62 17.89 15.31 -15.58
CA LEU A 62 18.32 16.64 -15.14
C LEU A 62 19.81 16.89 -15.36
N ILE A 63 20.67 15.91 -15.04
CA ILE A 63 22.12 16.03 -15.26
C ILE A 63 22.46 16.37 -16.71
N PRO A 64 21.95 15.65 -17.73
CA PRO A 64 22.24 15.99 -19.12
C PRO A 64 21.93 17.46 -19.43
N CYS A 65 20.83 18.00 -18.90
CA CYS A 65 20.41 19.38 -19.14
C CYS A 65 21.36 20.43 -18.53
N PHE A 66 22.01 20.13 -17.40
CA PHE A 66 22.98 21.04 -16.79
C PHE A 66 24.31 21.10 -17.55
N PHE A 67 24.67 20.03 -18.26
CA PHE A 67 25.91 19.94 -19.03
C PHE A 67 25.73 20.30 -20.51
N VAL A 68 24.53 20.72 -20.93
CA VAL A 68 24.27 21.19 -22.30
C VAL A 68 25.03 22.51 -22.54
N PRO A 69 25.85 22.62 -23.60
CA PRO A 69 26.48 23.87 -23.99
C PRO A 69 25.45 24.96 -24.29
N SER A 70 25.74 26.21 -23.92
CA SER A 70 24.84 27.36 -24.15
C SER A 70 24.55 27.65 -25.64
N SER A 71 25.33 27.07 -26.54
CA SER A 71 25.14 27.15 -28.00
C SER A 71 24.14 26.14 -28.56
N LEU A 72 23.72 25.14 -27.79
CA LEU A 72 22.79 24.11 -28.23
C LEU A 72 21.37 24.47 -27.77
N HIS A 73 20.53 24.88 -28.72
CA HIS A 73 19.10 25.08 -28.47
C HIS A 73 18.39 23.72 -28.44
N TYR A 74 17.74 23.42 -27.31
CA TYR A 74 16.87 22.25 -27.16
C TYR A 74 15.47 22.67 -26.70
N ASP A 75 14.49 21.82 -26.98
CA ASP A 75 13.11 22.07 -26.61
C ASP A 75 12.88 21.76 -25.12
N VAL A 76 12.84 22.81 -24.31
CA VAL A 76 12.60 22.74 -22.87
C VAL A 76 11.21 22.17 -22.55
N SER A 77 10.22 22.42 -23.40
CA SER A 77 8.85 21.93 -23.17
C SER A 77 8.78 20.41 -23.31
N TRP A 78 9.40 19.87 -24.36
CA TRP A 78 9.52 18.43 -24.55
C TRP A 78 10.33 17.78 -23.42
N VAL A 79 11.48 18.36 -23.06
CA VAL A 79 12.31 17.82 -21.96
C VAL A 79 11.53 17.77 -20.66
N THR A 80 10.77 18.83 -20.33
CA THR A 80 9.95 18.87 -19.10
C THR A 80 8.91 17.76 -19.10
N CYS A 81 8.17 17.59 -20.21
CA CYS A 81 7.20 16.50 -20.36
C CYS A 81 7.87 15.12 -20.27
N HIS A 82 9.01 14.93 -20.93
CA HIS A 82 9.78 13.69 -20.90
C HIS A 82 10.27 13.36 -19.48
N THR A 83 10.74 14.36 -18.73
CA THR A 83 11.13 14.20 -17.32
C THR A 83 9.97 13.73 -16.44
N LEU A 84 8.78 14.31 -16.58
CA LEU A 84 7.59 13.89 -15.82
C LEU A 84 7.18 12.44 -16.15
N PHE A 85 7.33 12.07 -17.41
CA PHE A 85 7.04 10.74 -17.91
C PHE A 85 8.04 9.68 -17.42
N VAL A 86 9.34 9.99 -17.44
CA VAL A 86 10.37 9.16 -16.80
C VAL A 86 10.08 9.02 -15.30
N ALA A 87 9.76 10.13 -14.62
CA ALA A 87 9.46 10.12 -13.19
C ALA A 87 8.28 9.20 -12.85
N THR A 88 7.20 9.29 -13.61
CA THR A 88 6.00 8.47 -13.35
C THR A 88 6.24 7.00 -13.67
N THR A 89 6.92 6.69 -14.79
CA THR A 89 7.27 5.32 -15.16
C THR A 89 8.19 4.68 -14.12
N CYS A 90 9.23 5.40 -13.68
CA CYS A 90 10.10 4.93 -12.61
C CYS A 90 9.34 4.75 -11.30
N PHE A 91 8.50 5.71 -10.91
CA PHE A 91 7.69 5.62 -9.70
C PHE A 91 6.84 4.36 -9.68
N LEU A 92 6.13 4.08 -10.78
CA LEU A 92 5.30 2.87 -10.91
C LEU A 92 6.16 1.61 -10.77
N TRP A 93 7.28 1.49 -11.49
CA TRP A 93 8.17 0.33 -11.38
C TRP A 93 8.67 0.07 -9.96
N HIS A 94 9.09 1.12 -9.24
CA HIS A 94 9.51 1.00 -7.85
C HIS A 94 8.34 0.63 -6.93
N LEU A 95 7.14 1.15 -7.22
CA LEU A 95 5.93 0.78 -6.49
C LEU A 95 5.64 -0.73 -6.65
N LEU A 96 5.67 -1.30 -7.86
CA LEU A 96 5.49 -2.76 -8.03
C LEU A 96 6.57 -3.55 -7.28
N TYR A 97 7.81 -3.10 -7.33
CA TYR A 97 8.93 -3.80 -6.70
C TYR A 97 8.82 -3.79 -5.17
N CYS A 98 8.48 -2.63 -4.58
CA CYS A 98 8.37 -2.47 -3.14
C CYS A 98 7.09 -3.06 -2.55
N TYR A 99 6.03 -3.18 -3.35
CA TYR A 99 4.71 -3.72 -2.96
C TYR A 99 4.35 -4.99 -3.76
N PRO A 100 5.08 -6.11 -3.56
CA PRO A 100 4.72 -7.37 -4.18
C PRO A 100 3.38 -7.91 -3.65
N ALA A 101 2.67 -8.72 -4.43
CA ALA A 101 1.35 -9.26 -4.07
C ALA A 101 1.30 -9.91 -2.68
N LYS A 102 2.35 -10.66 -2.29
CA LYS A 102 2.46 -11.27 -0.96
C LYS A 102 2.48 -10.25 0.18
N TYR A 103 3.12 -9.10 -0.03
CA TYR A 103 3.17 -8.05 0.97
C TYR A 103 1.80 -7.37 1.14
N CYS A 104 1.11 -7.13 0.03
CA CYS A 104 -0.27 -6.61 0.03
C CYS A 104 -1.24 -7.58 0.73
N ASP A 105 -1.05 -8.89 0.57
CA ASP A 105 -1.83 -9.91 1.27
C ASP A 105 -1.60 -9.87 2.79
N VAL A 106 -0.36 -9.75 3.26
CA VAL A 106 -0.08 -9.58 4.71
C VAL A 106 -0.74 -8.32 5.26
N LEU A 107 -0.69 -7.20 4.52
CA LEU A 107 -1.36 -5.95 4.92
C LEU A 107 -2.88 -6.12 4.95
N HIS A 108 -3.45 -6.83 3.99
CA HIS A 108 -4.88 -7.14 3.95
C HIS A 108 -5.32 -8.00 5.15
N GLN A 109 -4.62 -9.11 5.42
CA GLN A 109 -4.92 -9.98 6.56
C GLN A 109 -4.82 -9.24 7.89
N SER A 110 -3.76 -8.43 8.05
CA SER A 110 -3.57 -7.59 9.23
C SER A 110 -4.69 -6.56 9.38
N ALA A 111 -5.12 -5.95 8.27
CA ALA A 111 -6.24 -5.01 8.26
C ALA A 111 -7.56 -5.70 8.64
N LEU A 112 -7.82 -6.91 8.14
CA LEU A 112 -9.02 -7.68 8.50
C LEU A 112 -9.05 -8.05 9.99
N HIS A 113 -7.91 -8.43 10.58
CA HIS A 113 -7.81 -8.73 12.01
C HIS A 113 -7.83 -7.48 12.91
N LEU A 114 -7.31 -6.37 12.40
CA LEU A 114 -7.44 -5.07 13.07
C LEU A 114 -8.90 -4.64 13.14
N GLY A 115 -9.64 -4.81 12.04
CA GLY A 115 -11.02 -4.34 11.91
C GLY A 115 -11.13 -2.82 11.78
N GLY A 116 -12.38 -2.36 11.72
CA GLY A 116 -12.73 -0.95 11.55
C GLY A 116 -13.90 -0.55 12.46
N TRP A 117 -14.00 0.76 12.71
CA TRP A 117 -15.06 1.35 13.51
C TRP A 117 -15.89 2.32 12.67
N ALA A 118 -17.19 2.08 12.58
CA ALA A 118 -18.15 3.04 12.06
C ALA A 118 -18.64 3.95 13.19
N ARG A 119 -18.51 5.26 13.02
CA ARG A 119 -19.12 6.22 13.95
C ARG A 119 -20.63 6.17 13.81
N VAL A 120 -21.34 5.96 14.92
CA VAL A 120 -22.80 5.96 14.96
C VAL A 120 -23.27 7.34 15.41
N GLU A 121 -23.85 8.09 14.49
CA GLU A 121 -24.46 9.38 14.76
C GLU A 121 -25.96 9.20 15.05
N GLY A 122 -26.42 9.57 16.25
CA GLY A 122 -27.84 9.56 16.60
C GLY A 122 -28.19 8.88 17.91
N ARG A 123 -29.39 9.16 18.42
CA ARG A 123 -29.95 8.71 19.72
C ARG A 123 -30.20 7.19 19.76
N SER A 124 -29.16 6.36 19.73
CA SER A 124 -29.25 4.94 20.07
C SER A 124 -29.20 4.77 21.60
N SER A 125 -30.11 5.44 22.31
CA SER A 125 -30.17 5.51 23.78
C SER A 125 -30.63 4.22 24.47
N HIS A 126 -31.04 3.20 23.70
CA HIS A 126 -31.63 1.96 24.23
C HIS A 126 -30.86 0.68 23.90
N ALA A 127 -29.78 0.75 23.12
CA ALA A 127 -28.92 -0.41 22.91
C ALA A 127 -27.89 -0.50 24.04
N PRO A 128 -27.72 -1.65 24.70
CA PRO A 128 -26.65 -1.82 25.69
C PRO A 128 -25.31 -1.60 25.01
N TYR A 129 -24.57 -0.58 25.46
CA TYR A 129 -23.24 -0.26 24.96
C TYR A 129 -22.21 -0.66 26.02
N ASN A 130 -21.06 -1.13 25.56
CA ASN A 130 -19.93 -1.39 26.43
C ASN A 130 -18.93 -0.23 26.37
N SER A 131 -18.23 0.03 27.47
CA SER A 131 -17.06 0.92 27.45
C SER A 131 -15.93 0.26 26.67
N TRP A 132 -15.21 1.02 25.84
CA TRP A 132 -14.08 0.46 25.11
C TRP A 132 -13.01 -0.06 26.06
N ASN A 133 -12.48 -1.23 25.76
CA ASN A 133 -11.38 -1.84 26.46
C ASN A 133 -10.33 -2.28 25.45
N ALA A 134 -9.09 -1.85 25.68
CA ALA A 134 -7.95 -2.13 24.85
C ALA A 134 -7.60 -3.62 24.77
N ALA A 135 -7.89 -4.41 25.82
CA ALA A 135 -7.52 -5.82 25.90
C ALA A 135 -8.51 -6.76 25.19
N ILE A 136 -9.73 -6.30 24.89
CA ILE A 136 -10.80 -7.13 24.34
C ILE A 136 -10.82 -7.04 22.81
N LEU A 137 -10.97 -8.18 22.15
CA LEU A 137 -11.33 -8.26 20.73
C LEU A 137 -12.85 -8.13 20.61
N TRP A 138 -13.32 -7.11 19.89
CA TRP A 138 -14.73 -6.85 19.73
C TRP A 138 -15.29 -7.62 18.52
N PRO A 139 -16.39 -8.37 18.69
CA PRO A 139 -17.02 -9.08 17.58
C PRO A 139 -17.75 -8.10 16.64
N GLN A 140 -18.04 -8.55 15.42
CA GLN A 140 -18.79 -7.77 14.44
C GLN A 140 -20.10 -7.22 15.00
N GLY A 141 -20.37 -5.94 14.74
CA GLY A 141 -21.60 -5.27 15.15
C GLY A 141 -21.64 -4.81 16.62
N ALA A 142 -20.61 -5.12 17.43
CA ALA A 142 -20.53 -4.64 18.80
C ALA A 142 -20.54 -3.10 18.88
N LEU A 143 -21.31 -2.56 19.84
CA LEU A 143 -21.42 -1.13 20.10
C LEU A 143 -20.55 -0.74 21.30
N VAL A 144 -19.64 0.18 21.06
CA VAL A 144 -18.65 0.60 22.04
C VAL A 144 -18.62 2.12 22.15
N LYS A 145 -18.55 2.61 23.38
CA LYS A 145 -18.37 4.03 23.67
C LYS A 145 -16.90 4.34 23.90
N HIS A 146 -16.36 5.29 23.14
CA HIS A 146 -15.01 5.80 23.28
C HIS A 146 -15.02 7.33 23.11
N THR A 147 -14.27 8.07 23.94
CA THR A 147 -14.13 9.54 23.86
C THR A 147 -15.45 10.34 23.67
N ARG A 148 -16.55 9.88 24.29
CA ARG A 148 -17.93 10.43 24.24
C ARG A 148 -18.71 10.16 22.95
N GLU A 149 -18.12 9.44 22.00
CA GLU A 149 -18.76 9.02 20.76
C GLU A 149 -19.07 7.52 20.80
N LEU A 150 -20.05 7.10 19.99
CA LEU A 150 -20.44 5.70 19.87
C LEU A 150 -19.89 5.16 18.55
N TYR A 151 -19.28 3.99 18.63
CA TYR A 151 -18.68 3.30 17.50
C TYR A 151 -19.26 1.89 17.37
N ARG A 152 -19.44 1.44 16.13
CA ARG A 152 -19.89 0.10 15.78
C ARG A 152 -18.74 -0.65 15.10
N ALA A 153 -18.46 -1.88 15.54
CA ALA A 153 -17.46 -2.73 14.91
C ALA A 153 -17.90 -3.21 13.52
N GLU A 154 -17.08 -2.99 12.50
CA GLU A 154 -17.36 -3.40 11.11
C GLU A 154 -16.74 -4.75 10.73
N GLY A 155 -15.55 -5.05 11.26
CA GLY A 155 -14.81 -6.29 11.00
C GLY A 155 -15.36 -7.50 11.75
N ILE A 156 -14.97 -8.70 11.30
CA ILE A 156 -15.30 -9.99 11.97
C ILE A 156 -14.78 -9.96 13.41
N THR A 157 -13.53 -9.55 13.56
CA THR A 157 -12.88 -9.20 14.82
C THR A 157 -12.39 -7.76 14.72
N ASN A 158 -12.46 -7.03 15.83
CA ASN A 158 -12.05 -5.64 15.87
C ASN A 158 -11.13 -5.40 17.07
N ALA A 159 -9.84 -5.25 16.75
CA ALA A 159 -8.79 -4.88 17.66
C ALA A 159 -8.48 -3.37 17.58
N ALA A 160 -8.97 -2.65 16.57
CA ALA A 160 -8.63 -1.24 16.36
C ALA A 160 -9.01 -0.36 17.56
N GLU A 161 -8.27 0.72 17.74
CA GLU A 161 -8.66 1.80 18.65
C GLU A 161 -9.66 2.74 17.97
N PRO A 162 -10.86 2.96 18.52
CA PRO A 162 -11.86 3.86 17.95
C PRO A 162 -11.34 5.31 17.91
N GLY A 163 -11.44 5.95 16.75
CA GLY A 163 -10.96 7.32 16.55
C GLY A 163 -9.48 7.44 16.15
N ASN A 164 -8.72 6.33 16.12
CA ASN A 164 -7.36 6.34 15.59
C ASN A 164 -7.38 6.37 14.05
N THR A 165 -7.00 7.51 13.47
CA THR A 165 -7.05 7.74 12.02
C THR A 165 -6.14 6.80 11.23
N THR A 166 -5.04 6.35 11.82
CA THR A 166 -4.07 5.50 11.13
C THR A 166 -4.62 4.10 10.94
N HIS A 167 -5.24 3.53 11.98
CA HIS A 167 -5.95 2.26 11.90
C HIS A 167 -7.11 2.32 10.90
N SER A 168 -7.90 3.40 10.93
CA SER A 168 -9.00 3.59 9.98
C SER A 168 -8.53 3.69 8.53
N ARG A 169 -7.42 4.38 8.26
CA ARG A 169 -6.83 4.47 6.91
C ARG A 169 -6.30 3.13 6.42
N LEU A 170 -5.61 2.39 7.27
CA LEU A 170 -5.11 1.06 6.92
C LEU A 170 -6.27 0.13 6.59
N TYR A 171 -7.30 0.09 7.44
CA TYR A 171 -8.51 -0.69 7.21
C TYR A 171 -9.21 -0.27 5.91
N ALA A 172 -9.40 1.03 5.67
CA ALA A 172 -10.06 1.51 4.45
C ALA A 172 -9.26 1.18 3.16
N LEU A 173 -7.93 1.24 3.22
CA LEU A 173 -7.05 1.03 2.07
C LEU A 173 -6.86 -0.46 1.74
N PHE A 174 -6.76 -1.30 2.77
CA PHE A 174 -6.41 -2.72 2.63
C PHE A 174 -7.57 -3.68 2.93
N SER A 175 -8.74 -3.23 3.38
CA SER A 175 -9.94 -4.10 3.49
C SER A 175 -10.33 -4.71 2.14
N ASP A 176 -10.08 -3.98 1.05
CA ASP A 176 -10.23 -4.47 -0.32
C ASP A 176 -8.95 -4.13 -1.12
N PRO A 177 -7.97 -5.05 -1.16
CA PRO A 177 -6.67 -4.81 -1.78
C PRO A 177 -6.76 -4.60 -3.30
N SER A 178 -7.91 -4.90 -3.92
CA SER A 178 -8.14 -4.65 -5.34
C SER A 178 -8.29 -3.16 -5.66
N ARG A 179 -8.75 -2.33 -4.71
CA ARG A 179 -8.97 -0.89 -4.91
C ARG A 179 -7.71 -0.08 -5.13
N PRO A 180 -6.68 -0.11 -4.24
CA PRO A 180 -5.45 0.65 -4.47
C PRO A 180 -4.76 0.21 -5.76
N LEU A 181 -4.80 -1.09 -6.07
CA LEU A 181 -4.22 -1.63 -7.29
C LEU A 181 -4.98 -1.17 -8.54
N LEU A 182 -6.31 -1.13 -8.51
CA LEU A 182 -7.15 -0.58 -9.58
C LEU A 182 -6.85 0.90 -9.84
N VAL A 183 -6.68 1.71 -8.77
CA VAL A 183 -6.31 3.12 -8.90
C VAL A 183 -4.95 3.24 -9.60
N CYS A 184 -3.96 2.43 -9.23
CA CYS A 184 -2.66 2.43 -9.87
C CYS A 184 -2.73 2.01 -11.35
N VAL A 185 -3.58 1.04 -11.70
CA VAL A 185 -3.85 0.64 -13.10
C VAL A 185 -4.42 1.81 -13.89
N TRP A 186 -5.44 2.50 -13.38
CA TRP A 186 -6.04 3.65 -14.07
C TRP A 186 -5.04 4.79 -14.29
N VAL A 187 -4.24 5.12 -13.26
CA VAL A 187 -3.17 6.11 -13.38
C VAL A 187 -2.19 5.70 -14.48
N CYS A 188 -1.76 4.43 -14.49
CA CYS A 188 -0.84 3.92 -15.50
C CYS A 188 -1.43 3.94 -16.92
N VAL A 189 -2.69 3.53 -17.11
CA VAL A 189 -3.40 3.60 -18.40
C VAL A 189 -3.44 5.04 -18.91
N CYS A 190 -3.86 5.99 -18.07
CA CYS A 190 -3.89 7.41 -18.43
C CYS A 190 -2.50 7.90 -18.85
N CYS A 191 -1.46 7.56 -18.10
CA CYS A 191 -0.08 7.93 -18.44
C CYS A 191 0.38 7.33 -19.78
N VAL A 192 0.08 6.07 -20.06
CA VAL A 192 0.43 5.40 -21.33
C VAL A 192 -0.30 6.05 -22.51
N LEU A 193 -1.60 6.39 -22.36
CA LEU A 193 -2.36 7.10 -23.39
C LEU A 193 -1.77 8.48 -23.68
N LEU A 194 -1.42 9.25 -22.63
CA LEU A 194 -0.77 10.55 -22.78
C LEU A 194 0.60 10.42 -23.47
N HIS A 195 1.39 9.40 -23.15
CA HIS A 195 2.64 9.12 -23.85
C HIS A 195 2.44 8.81 -25.33
N LEU A 196 1.41 8.02 -25.68
CA LEU A 196 1.09 7.69 -27.07
C LEU A 196 0.72 8.94 -27.87
N VAL A 197 -0.09 9.83 -27.29
CA VAL A 197 -0.45 11.11 -27.91
C VAL A 197 0.79 11.98 -28.11
N LEU A 198 1.67 12.09 -27.10
CA LEU A 198 2.92 12.84 -27.25
C LEU A 198 3.77 12.23 -28.36
N LEU A 199 3.98 10.90 -28.35
CA LEU A 199 4.80 10.22 -29.34
C LEU A 199 4.31 10.48 -30.78
N ALA A 200 3.01 10.47 -31.02
CA ALA A 200 2.42 10.77 -32.33
C ALA A 200 2.63 12.21 -32.80
N SER A 201 2.85 13.15 -31.87
CA SER A 201 3.11 14.57 -32.19
C SER A 201 4.58 14.85 -32.50
N LEU A 202 5.50 13.96 -32.10
CA LEU A 202 6.94 14.19 -32.24
C LEU A 202 7.43 13.87 -33.65
N HIS A 203 8.21 14.80 -34.21
CA HIS A 203 8.79 14.66 -35.54
C HIS A 203 10.31 14.42 -35.50
N GLN A 204 10.97 14.76 -34.39
CA GLN A 204 12.42 14.60 -34.23
C GLN A 204 12.79 13.17 -33.83
N TRP A 205 13.70 12.53 -34.56
CA TRP A 205 14.09 11.13 -34.35
C TRP A 205 14.62 10.83 -32.95
N HIS A 206 15.40 11.74 -32.36
CA HIS A 206 15.94 11.54 -31.01
C HIS A 206 14.84 11.61 -29.93
N GLN A 207 13.86 12.51 -30.10
CA GLN A 207 12.71 12.64 -29.19
C GLN A 207 11.80 11.42 -29.30
N LEU A 208 11.58 10.94 -30.52
CA LEU A 208 10.83 9.71 -30.80
C LEU A 208 11.46 8.50 -30.11
N LEU A 209 12.76 8.29 -30.29
CA LEU A 209 13.47 7.14 -29.72
C LEU A 209 13.43 7.16 -28.17
N ALA A 210 13.75 8.30 -27.56
CA ALA A 210 13.75 8.42 -26.10
C ALA A 210 12.34 8.21 -25.52
N THR A 211 11.32 8.82 -26.14
CA THR A 211 9.92 8.68 -25.69
C THR A 211 9.41 7.25 -25.89
N ALA A 212 9.78 6.58 -26.98
CA ALA A 212 9.39 5.20 -27.26
C ALA A 212 9.97 4.21 -26.23
N LEU A 213 11.21 4.39 -25.79
CA LEU A 213 11.83 3.55 -24.75
C LEU A 213 11.10 3.67 -23.41
N VAL A 214 10.79 4.90 -22.99
CA VAL A 214 10.04 5.15 -21.75
C VAL A 214 8.62 4.60 -21.84
N LEU A 215 7.96 4.78 -22.99
CA LEU A 215 6.65 4.19 -23.26
C LEU A 215 6.67 2.66 -23.18
N GLY A 216 7.70 2.01 -23.73
CA GLY A 216 7.87 0.56 -23.62
C GLY A 216 7.96 0.09 -22.17
N ALA A 217 8.74 0.81 -21.34
CA ALA A 217 8.83 0.55 -19.90
C ALA A 217 7.50 0.81 -19.18
N ALA A 218 6.77 1.86 -19.54
CA ALA A 218 5.45 2.17 -18.97
C ALA A 218 4.41 1.10 -19.32
N TYR A 219 4.42 0.60 -20.56
CA TYR A 219 3.56 -0.48 -21.01
C TYR A 219 3.86 -1.80 -20.28
N ALA A 220 5.13 -2.11 -20.08
CA ALA A 220 5.52 -3.29 -19.30
C ALA A 220 5.06 -3.18 -17.83
N ALA A 221 5.19 -2.01 -17.20
CA ALA A 221 4.61 -1.76 -15.88
C ALA A 221 3.09 -1.98 -15.89
N LEU A 222 2.37 -1.40 -16.86
CA LEU A 222 0.93 -1.58 -17.01
C LEU A 222 0.53 -3.06 -17.09
N TYR A 223 1.25 -3.85 -17.91
CA TYR A 223 1.02 -5.28 -18.04
C TYR A 223 1.17 -6.00 -16.70
N HIS A 224 2.23 -5.71 -15.95
CA HIS A 224 2.44 -6.30 -14.63
C HIS A 224 1.36 -5.90 -13.62
N LEU A 225 1.01 -4.60 -13.51
CA LEU A 225 -0.08 -4.15 -12.63
C LEU A 225 -1.41 -4.81 -12.99
N PHE A 226 -1.73 -4.86 -14.28
CA PHE A 226 -3.00 -5.40 -14.75
C PHE A 226 -3.09 -6.90 -14.48
N ARG A 227 -2.01 -7.64 -14.72
CA ARG A 227 -1.92 -9.07 -14.38
C ARG A 227 -2.14 -9.28 -12.87
N ASP A 228 -1.42 -8.53 -12.04
CA ASP A 228 -1.50 -8.68 -10.60
C ASP A 228 -2.90 -8.28 -10.09
N TYR A 229 -3.54 -7.27 -10.70
CA TYR A 229 -4.93 -6.90 -10.44
C TYR A 229 -5.91 -8.02 -10.72
N LEU A 230 -5.80 -8.67 -11.88
CA LEU A 230 -6.68 -9.78 -12.24
C LEU A 230 -6.51 -10.97 -11.29
N ILE A 231 -5.27 -11.29 -10.91
CA ILE A 231 -4.97 -12.38 -9.97
C ILE A 231 -5.58 -12.07 -8.60
N VAL A 232 -5.27 -10.89 -8.04
CA VAL A 232 -5.79 -10.42 -6.75
C VAL A 232 -7.32 -10.45 -6.75
N ARG A 233 -7.96 -9.83 -7.74
CA ARG A 233 -9.42 -9.78 -7.85
C ARG A 233 -10.04 -11.17 -7.87
N LYS A 234 -9.45 -12.11 -8.62
CA LYS A 234 -9.96 -13.48 -8.73
C LYS A 234 -9.80 -14.25 -7.42
N VAL A 235 -8.67 -14.11 -6.72
CA VAL A 235 -8.43 -14.75 -5.43
C VAL A 235 -9.46 -14.28 -4.40
N TYR A 236 -9.63 -12.97 -4.24
CA TYR A 236 -10.55 -12.42 -3.24
C TYR A 236 -12.04 -12.67 -3.57
N GLN A 237 -12.41 -12.73 -4.86
CA GLN A 237 -13.75 -13.18 -5.26
C GLN A 237 -14.04 -14.63 -4.86
N ASN A 238 -13.04 -15.51 -5.02
CA ASN A 238 -13.18 -16.90 -4.61
C ASN A 238 -13.25 -17.04 -3.08
N GLU A 239 -12.47 -16.26 -2.34
CA GLU A 239 -12.51 -16.25 -0.87
C GLU A 239 -13.87 -15.79 -0.34
N GLN A 240 -14.47 -14.74 -0.91
CA GLN A 240 -15.82 -14.31 -0.58
C GLN A 240 -16.86 -15.41 -0.85
N GLN A 241 -16.79 -16.07 -2.01
CA GLN A 241 -17.69 -17.18 -2.33
C GLN A 241 -17.57 -18.37 -1.35
N ILE A 242 -16.35 -18.65 -0.86
CA ILE A 242 -16.13 -19.69 0.13
C ILE A 242 -16.71 -19.27 1.49
N GLN A 243 -16.49 -18.02 1.91
CA GLN A 243 -17.05 -17.50 3.16
C GLN A 243 -18.58 -17.52 3.15
N ASP A 244 -19.22 -17.09 2.06
CA ASP A 244 -20.68 -17.10 1.93
C ASP A 244 -21.26 -18.52 2.05
N ARG A 245 -20.58 -19.53 1.48
CA ARG A 245 -20.99 -20.94 1.58
C ARG A 245 -20.85 -21.55 2.96
N VAL A 246 -19.91 -21.05 3.77
CA VAL A 246 -19.69 -21.55 5.15
C VAL A 246 -20.71 -20.93 6.10
N VAL A 247 -21.20 -19.72 5.79
CA VAL A 247 -22.18 -19.00 6.62
C VAL A 247 -23.63 -19.37 6.27
N SER A 248 -23.90 -19.86 5.04
CA SER A 248 -25.21 -20.36 4.58
C SER A 248 -25.53 -21.79 5.02
#